data_AF-A0AAV7IIQ3-F1
#
_entry.id   AF-A0AAV7IIQ3-F1
#
_cell.length_a   1.000
_cell.length_b   1.000
_cell.length_c   1.000
_cell.angle_alpha   90.00
_cell.angle_beta   90.00
_cell.angle_gamma   90.00
#
_symmetry.space_group_name_H-M   'P 1'
#
loop_
_entity.id
_entity.type
_entity.pdbx_description
1 polymer ?
#
loop_
_entity_poly.entity_id
_entity_poly.type
_entity_poly.pdbx_seq_one_letter_code
_entity_poly.pdbx_strand_id
1 'polypeptide(L)'
;MLFVPIIFCLVAGSTALVVEPGHCPDVTVNKMNLTKLSGVWYKYASNENELDEEQKNIKIDMTPPENGVSIATLTSFSKLIGDSIKTVCKVTLTENDEVFKAIFSVPILGKLERTFWNIALDNNAYVVSLACENLGPNHIKGVALYTRERNPPKDVLLAAQKETEKNGVAWSNLIKLN
;
A
#
# COMPACT_ATOMS: atom_id res chain seq x y z
N MET A 1 28.15 -44.61 7.58
CA MET A 1 28.38 -43.43 6.73
C MET A 1 27.02 -42.90 6.31
N LEU A 2 26.47 -41.94 7.06
CA LEU A 2 25.18 -41.31 6.76
C LEU A 2 25.49 -39.92 6.21
N PHE A 3 25.58 -39.79 4.89
CA PHE A 3 25.68 -38.51 4.21
C PHE A 3 24.27 -38.13 3.73
N VAL A 4 23.51 -37.48 4.61
CA VAL A 4 22.33 -36.73 4.21
C VAL A 4 22.70 -35.27 4.41
N PRO A 5 23.09 -34.52 3.36
CA PRO A 5 23.12 -33.09 3.49
C PRO A 5 21.65 -32.69 3.61
N ILE A 6 21.24 -32.32 4.81
CA ILE A 6 20.03 -31.54 5.01
C ILE A 6 20.28 -30.28 4.20
N ILE A 7 19.73 -30.28 2.99
CA ILE A 7 19.40 -29.12 2.20
C ILE A 7 18.60 -28.26 3.17
N PHE A 8 19.32 -27.36 3.84
CA PHE A 8 18.76 -26.28 4.60
C PHE A 8 18.03 -25.48 3.53
N CYS A 9 16.75 -25.82 3.34
CA CYS A 9 15.83 -25.12 2.47
C CYS A 9 15.95 -23.66 2.85
N LEU A 10 16.68 -22.94 2.00
CA LEU A 10 16.54 -21.53 1.73
C LEU A 10 15.07 -21.32 1.36
N VAL A 11 14.20 -21.31 2.37
CA VAL A 11 12.98 -20.51 2.33
C VAL A 11 13.43 -19.08 2.64
N ALA A 12 14.38 -18.59 1.83
CA ALA A 12 14.48 -17.18 1.57
C ALA A 12 13.31 -16.90 0.63
N GLY A 13 12.11 -16.72 1.20
CA GLY A 13 11.05 -16.04 0.48
C GLY A 13 11.65 -14.72 0.05
N SER A 14 11.98 -14.59 -1.23
CA SER A 14 12.53 -13.37 -1.78
C SER A 14 11.44 -12.34 -1.73
N THR A 15 11.33 -11.61 -0.62
CA THR A 15 10.58 -10.36 -0.57
C THR A 15 11.20 -9.47 -1.63
N ALA A 16 10.62 -9.41 -2.83
CA ALA A 16 10.98 -8.43 -3.86
C ALA A 16 10.45 -7.05 -3.43
N LEU A 17 10.72 -6.67 -2.18
CA LEU A 17 10.74 -5.29 -1.75
C LEU A 17 11.88 -4.64 -2.53
N VAL A 18 11.57 -3.62 -3.32
CA VAL A 18 12.59 -2.90 -4.07
C VAL A 18 13.44 -2.15 -3.06
N VAL A 19 14.65 -2.67 -2.81
CA VAL A 19 15.65 -2.02 -1.98
C VAL A 19 16.40 -1.03 -2.86
N GLU A 20 16.25 0.25 -2.56
CA GLU A 20 16.93 1.33 -3.27
C GLU A 20 18.05 1.90 -2.38
N PRO A 21 19.20 2.28 -2.95
CA PRO A 21 20.27 2.93 -2.19
C PRO A 21 19.85 4.34 -1.74
N GLY A 22 20.32 4.74 -0.56
CA GLY A 22 20.02 6.04 0.04
C GLY A 22 18.82 6.00 1.00
N HIS A 23 18.52 7.15 1.61
CA HIS A 23 17.37 7.31 2.50
C HIS A 23 16.06 7.50 1.74
N CYS A 24 14.94 7.27 2.41
CA CYS A 24 13.61 7.62 1.92
C CYS A 24 13.58 9.07 1.43
N PRO A 25 12.98 9.34 0.26
CA PRO A 25 12.91 10.69 -0.28
C PRO A 25 11.97 11.56 0.55
N ASP A 26 12.32 12.84 0.67
CA ASP A 26 11.39 13.86 1.14
C ASP A 26 10.30 14.07 0.08
N VAL A 27 9.06 13.76 0.44
CA VAL A 27 7.91 13.92 -0.45
C VAL A 27 7.00 15.04 0.03
N THR A 28 6.40 15.76 -0.92
CA THR A 28 5.34 16.70 -0.57
C THR A 28 4.06 15.92 -0.33
N VAL A 29 3.44 16.15 0.82
CA VAL A 29 2.28 15.38 1.25
C VAL A 29 1.06 16.29 1.29
N ASN A 30 -0.06 15.78 0.78
CA ASN A 30 -1.31 16.54 0.79
C ASN A 30 -2.03 16.32 2.11
N LYS A 31 -2.60 17.38 2.68
CA LYS A 31 -3.51 17.27 3.82
C LYS A 31 -4.72 16.41 3.46
N MET A 32 -5.07 15.53 4.37
CA MET A 32 -6.13 14.55 4.20
C MET A 32 -7.36 14.89 5.03
N ASN A 33 -8.47 14.28 4.65
CA ASN A 33 -9.68 14.27 5.43
C ASN A 33 -10.22 12.83 5.48
N LEU A 34 -10.10 12.17 6.64
CA LEU A 34 -10.57 10.78 6.81
C LEU A 34 -12.05 10.61 6.44
N THR A 35 -12.89 11.60 6.71
CA THR A 35 -14.30 11.56 6.34
C THR A 35 -14.47 11.51 4.82
N LYS A 36 -13.70 12.29 4.05
CA LYS A 36 -13.71 12.21 2.58
C LYS A 36 -13.11 10.91 2.05
N LEU A 37 -12.14 10.34 2.77
CA LEU A 37 -11.52 9.07 2.43
C LEU A 37 -12.34 7.85 2.84
N SER A 38 -13.44 8.02 3.59
CA SER A 38 -14.34 6.93 3.93
C SER A 38 -15.01 6.31 2.69
N GLY A 39 -15.48 5.08 2.84
CA GLY A 39 -16.06 4.26 1.77
C GLY A 39 -15.02 3.37 1.07
N VAL A 40 -15.40 2.90 -0.12
CA VAL A 40 -14.67 1.88 -0.85
C VAL A 40 -13.58 2.50 -1.74
N TRP A 41 -12.42 1.84 -1.75
CA TRP A 41 -11.29 2.10 -2.63
C TRP A 41 -10.79 0.78 -3.22
N TYR A 42 -10.35 0.81 -4.48
CA TYR A 42 -9.77 -0.32 -5.18
C TYR A 42 -8.30 -0.03 -5.45
N LYS A 43 -7.39 -0.96 -5.13
CA LYS A 43 -5.99 -0.83 -5.53
C LYS A 43 -5.93 -1.08 -7.03
N TYR A 44 -5.65 -0.03 -7.81
CA TYR A 44 -5.65 -0.07 -9.26
C TYR A 44 -4.28 -0.43 -9.82
N ALA A 45 -3.20 0.16 -9.27
CA ALA A 45 -1.84 -0.11 -9.71
C ALA A 45 -0.84 0.01 -8.56
N SER A 46 0.31 -0.65 -8.70
CA SER A 46 1.37 -0.66 -7.67
C SER A 46 2.75 -0.89 -8.28
N ASN A 47 3.80 -0.36 -7.68
CA ASN A 47 5.19 -0.76 -8.00
C ASN A 47 5.70 -1.88 -7.09
N GLU A 48 5.01 -2.15 -5.99
CA GLU A 48 5.31 -3.31 -5.16
C GLU A 48 4.98 -4.53 -6.00
N ASN A 49 5.99 -5.36 -6.25
CA ASN A 49 5.76 -6.78 -6.51
C ASN A 49 5.22 -7.35 -5.21
N GLU A 50 3.91 -7.16 -4.98
CA GLU A 50 3.16 -7.97 -4.04
C GLU A 50 3.49 -9.40 -4.44
N LEU A 51 4.26 -10.07 -3.58
CA LEU A 51 4.83 -11.39 -3.81
C LEU A 51 3.77 -12.28 -4.50
N ASP A 52 4.06 -12.63 -5.76
CA ASP A 52 3.48 -13.74 -6.55
C ASP A 52 2.20 -13.60 -7.39
N GLU A 53 1.74 -12.41 -7.80
CA GLU A 53 0.41 -12.28 -8.46
C GLU A 53 -0.71 -12.97 -7.65
N GLU A 54 -0.45 -13.30 -6.38
CA GLU A 54 -1.27 -14.21 -5.61
C GLU A 54 -2.51 -13.50 -5.13
N GLN A 55 -2.41 -12.19 -4.87
CA GLN A 55 -3.57 -11.40 -4.50
C GLN A 55 -4.16 -10.68 -5.71
N LYS A 56 -5.47 -10.84 -5.88
CA LYS A 56 -6.27 -10.14 -6.89
C LYS A 56 -7.40 -9.38 -6.22
N ASN A 57 -7.98 -8.43 -6.96
CA ASN A 57 -9.20 -7.74 -6.53
C ASN A 57 -9.09 -7.00 -5.17
N ILE A 58 -7.93 -6.40 -4.89
CA ILE A 58 -7.69 -5.72 -3.62
C ILE A 58 -8.64 -4.53 -3.48
N LYS A 59 -9.44 -4.58 -2.42
CA LYS A 59 -10.43 -3.56 -2.04
C LYS A 59 -10.19 -3.15 -0.60
N ILE A 60 -10.28 -1.86 -0.33
CA ILE A 60 -10.27 -1.28 1.00
C ILE A 60 -11.63 -0.65 1.25
N ASP A 61 -12.27 -1.02 2.34
CA ASP A 61 -13.49 -0.37 2.81
C ASP A 61 -13.18 0.37 4.11
N MET A 62 -13.23 1.70 4.07
CA MET A 62 -12.91 2.57 5.20
C MET A 62 -14.19 3.11 5.85
N THR A 63 -14.34 2.89 7.14
CA THR A 63 -15.45 3.52 7.88
C THR A 63 -15.23 5.03 7.98
N PRO A 64 -16.30 5.83 8.14
CA PRO A 64 -16.16 7.18 8.65
C PRO A 64 -15.36 7.20 9.96
N PRO A 65 -14.56 8.24 10.21
CA PRO A 65 -13.78 8.33 11.43
C PRO A 65 -14.68 8.51 12.65
N GLU A 66 -14.45 7.72 13.69
CA GLU A 66 -15.02 7.89 15.02
C GLU A 66 -13.88 8.25 15.98
N ASN A 67 -13.98 9.40 16.66
CA ASN A 67 -12.92 9.93 17.53
C ASN A 67 -11.54 10.01 16.84
N GLY A 68 -11.51 10.38 15.55
CA GLY A 68 -10.28 10.48 14.76
C GLY A 68 -9.71 9.15 14.26
N VAL A 69 -10.41 8.03 14.48
CA VAL A 69 -9.99 6.70 14.05
C VAL A 69 -10.96 6.14 13.01
N SER A 70 -10.45 5.73 11.85
CA SER A 70 -11.22 4.95 10.87
C SER A 70 -10.83 3.47 10.95
N ILE A 71 -11.77 2.57 10.67
CA ILE A 71 -11.49 1.16 10.49
C ILE A 71 -11.37 0.91 8.99
N ALA A 72 -10.24 0.37 8.54
CA ALA A 72 -10.06 -0.07 7.17
C ALA A 72 -10.14 -1.60 7.11
N THR A 73 -10.99 -2.10 6.22
CA THR A 73 -11.12 -3.51 5.89
C THR A 73 -10.51 -3.75 4.53
N LEU A 74 -9.32 -4.34 4.49
CA LEU A 74 -8.75 -4.90 3.25
C LEU A 74 -9.43 -6.22 2.93
N THR A 75 -9.82 -6.40 1.68
CA THR A 75 -10.29 -7.65 1.11
C THR A 75 -9.53 -7.92 -0.17
N SER A 76 -8.99 -9.11 -0.32
CA SER A 76 -8.34 -9.58 -1.55
C SER A 76 -8.69 -11.05 -1.78
N PHE A 77 -8.49 -11.54 -2.99
CA PHE A 77 -8.56 -12.97 -3.30
C PHE A 77 -7.15 -13.52 -3.42
N SER A 78 -6.80 -14.53 -2.63
CA SER A 78 -5.51 -15.19 -2.73
C SER A 78 -5.59 -16.44 -3.59
N LYS A 79 -4.81 -16.49 -4.67
CA LYS A 79 -4.63 -17.65 -5.54
C LYS A 79 -3.99 -18.82 -4.79
N LEU A 80 -3.12 -18.55 -3.80
CA LEU A 80 -2.42 -19.58 -3.04
C LEU A 80 -3.39 -20.47 -2.26
N ILE A 81 -4.36 -19.85 -1.59
CA ILE A 81 -5.38 -20.58 -0.81
C ILE A 81 -6.69 -20.77 -1.60
N GLY A 82 -6.84 -20.13 -2.76
CA GLY A 82 -8.05 -20.18 -3.57
C GLY A 82 -9.27 -19.51 -2.91
N ASP A 83 -9.05 -18.59 -1.97
CA ASP A 83 -10.11 -17.97 -1.15
C ASP A 83 -9.81 -16.49 -0.86
N SER A 84 -10.82 -15.79 -0.38
CA SER A 84 -10.74 -14.41 0.06
C SER A 84 -9.98 -14.27 1.38
N ILE A 85 -9.07 -13.30 1.42
CA ILE A 85 -8.39 -12.85 2.63
C ILE A 85 -9.02 -11.54 3.06
N LYS A 86 -9.30 -11.43 4.36
CA LYS A 86 -9.77 -10.21 4.99
C LYS A 86 -8.81 -9.78 6.08
N THR A 87 -8.38 -8.53 6.02
CA THR A 87 -7.51 -7.91 7.03
C THR A 87 -8.17 -6.64 7.53
N VAL A 88 -8.22 -6.47 8.85
CA VAL A 88 -8.79 -5.28 9.49
C VAL A 88 -7.66 -4.51 10.16
N CYS A 89 -7.58 -3.22 9.88
CA CYS A 89 -6.63 -2.31 10.52
C CYS A 89 -7.31 -1.03 11.00
N LYS A 90 -6.70 -0.41 12.00
CA LYS A 90 -7.09 0.93 12.48
C LYS A 90 -6.24 1.95 11.74
N VAL A 91 -6.88 3.01 11.27
CA VAL A 91 -6.26 4.08 10.50
C VAL A 91 -6.46 5.41 11.22
N THR A 92 -5.37 6.12 11.43
CA THR A 92 -5.35 7.46 12.02
C THR A 92 -4.54 8.40 11.15
N LEU A 93 -4.84 9.69 11.21
CA LEU A 93 -3.96 10.71 10.64
C LEU A 93 -2.97 11.20 11.69
N THR A 94 -1.75 11.44 11.26
CA THR A 94 -0.67 12.05 12.06
C THR A 94 -0.05 13.22 11.28
N GLU A 95 0.83 13.97 11.94
CA GLU A 95 1.60 15.06 11.32
C GLU A 95 0.70 16.07 10.57
N ASN A 96 -0.20 16.72 11.30
CA ASN A 96 -1.12 17.73 10.76
C ASN A 96 -2.00 17.26 9.59
N ASP A 97 -2.49 16.03 9.69
CA ASP A 97 -3.37 15.38 8.72
C ASP A 97 -2.69 14.96 7.40
N GLU A 98 -1.36 14.90 7.37
CA GLU A 98 -0.60 14.57 6.16
C GLU A 98 -0.23 13.09 6.09
N VAL A 99 -0.16 12.39 7.22
CA VAL A 99 0.37 11.02 7.27
C VAL A 99 -0.67 10.01 7.70
N PHE A 100 -0.81 8.93 6.92
CA PHE A 100 -1.65 7.79 7.25
C PHE A 100 -0.87 6.80 8.10
N LYS A 101 -1.30 6.57 9.33
CA LYS A 101 -0.78 5.49 10.16
C LYS A 101 -1.80 4.36 10.22
N ALA A 102 -1.44 3.21 9.67
CA ALA A 102 -2.24 1.99 9.73
C ALA A 102 -1.65 1.01 10.75
N ILE A 103 -2.48 0.58 11.70
CA ILE A 103 -2.10 -0.39 12.74
C ILE A 103 -2.83 -1.71 12.45
N PHE A 104 -2.04 -2.71 12.09
CA PHE A 104 -2.49 -4.08 11.83
C PHE A 104 -2.30 -4.92 13.09
N SER A 105 -3.33 -5.68 13.46
CA SER A 105 -3.22 -6.67 14.53
C SER A 105 -2.93 -8.03 13.91
N VAL A 106 -1.70 -8.51 14.04
CA VAL A 106 -1.30 -9.85 13.57
C VAL A 106 -1.30 -10.82 14.77
N PRO A 107 -2.02 -11.95 14.71
CA PRO A 107 -2.21 -12.86 15.85
C PRO A 107 -0.93 -13.36 16.54
N ILE A 108 0.21 -13.38 15.83
CA ILE A 108 1.50 -13.90 16.34
C ILE A 108 2.53 -12.79 16.52
N LEU A 109 2.56 -11.81 15.61
CA LEU A 109 3.57 -10.74 15.60
C LEU A 109 3.14 -9.49 16.41
N GLY A 110 1.93 -9.48 16.95
CA GLY A 110 1.39 -8.34 17.69
C GLY A 110 0.95 -7.21 16.76
N LYS A 111 1.11 -5.96 17.22
CA LYS A 111 0.73 -4.77 16.45
C LYS A 111 1.86 -4.43 15.47
N LEU A 112 1.55 -4.47 14.18
CA LEU A 112 2.41 -3.95 13.14
C LEU A 112 1.89 -2.56 12.74
N GLU A 113 2.78 -1.58 12.77
CA GLU A 113 2.47 -0.22 12.33
C GLU A 113 3.10 0.01 10.96
N ARG A 114 2.32 0.57 10.04
CA ARG A 114 2.79 1.02 8.73
C ARG A 114 2.39 2.47 8.53
N THR A 115 3.32 3.25 8.00
CA THR A 115 3.14 4.65 7.69
C THR A 115 3.03 4.81 6.18
N PHE A 116 2.03 5.58 5.74
CA PHE A 116 1.79 5.89 4.35
C PHE A 116 1.67 7.40 4.17
N TRP A 117 2.27 7.92 3.10
CA TRP A 117 2.23 9.31 2.70
C TRP A 117 1.41 9.44 1.41
N ASN A 118 0.40 10.32 1.40
CA ASN A 118 -0.39 10.54 0.19
C ASN A 118 0.22 11.65 -0.67
N ILE A 119 0.97 11.22 -1.68
CA ILE A 119 1.71 12.11 -2.58
C ILE A 119 0.82 12.73 -3.66
N ALA A 120 -0.31 12.08 -4.00
CA ALA A 120 -1.31 12.65 -4.89
C ALA A 120 -2.71 12.27 -4.43
N LEU A 121 -3.61 13.25 -4.36
CA LEU A 121 -4.95 13.05 -3.79
C LEU A 121 -5.93 14.08 -4.34
N ASP A 122 -7.08 13.61 -4.86
CA ASP A 122 -8.21 14.48 -5.20
C ASP A 122 -9.40 14.33 -4.21
N ASN A 123 -9.22 13.50 -3.17
CA ASN A 123 -10.17 13.12 -2.12
C ASN A 123 -11.44 12.37 -2.59
N ASN A 124 -11.71 12.31 -3.89
CA ASN A 124 -13.01 11.88 -4.41
C ASN A 124 -12.93 10.77 -5.45
N ALA A 125 -11.86 10.65 -6.22
CA ALA A 125 -11.73 9.65 -7.27
C ALA A 125 -10.45 8.81 -7.16
N TYR A 126 -9.34 9.40 -6.73
CA TYR A 126 -8.06 8.70 -6.61
C TYR A 126 -7.22 9.14 -5.40
N VAL A 127 -6.35 8.23 -4.96
CA VAL A 127 -5.26 8.51 -4.02
C VAL A 127 -4.03 7.69 -4.41
N VAL A 128 -2.88 8.33 -4.39
CA VAL A 128 -1.57 7.68 -4.57
C VAL A 128 -0.85 7.75 -3.24
N SER A 129 -0.65 6.57 -2.66
CA SER A 129 0.01 6.40 -1.38
C SER A 129 1.41 5.84 -1.59
N LEU A 130 2.37 6.41 -0.88
CA LEU A 130 3.75 5.98 -0.77
C LEU A 130 3.94 5.36 0.61
N ALA A 131 4.55 4.19 0.69
CA ALA A 131 5.17 3.65 1.89
C ALA A 131 6.69 3.64 1.66
N CYS A 132 7.45 4.02 2.68
CA CYS A 132 8.89 4.01 2.64
C CYS A 132 9.46 3.72 4.02
N GLU A 133 10.47 2.85 4.09
CA GLU A 133 11.14 2.48 5.33
C GLU A 133 12.65 2.42 5.12
N ASN A 134 13.41 3.14 5.95
CA ASN A 134 14.87 3.13 5.89
C ASN A 134 15.42 1.81 6.46
N LEU A 135 16.28 1.16 5.70
CA LEU A 135 17.03 -0.04 6.06
C LEU A 135 18.54 0.28 6.06
N GLY A 136 19.01 0.95 7.11
CA GLY A 136 20.39 1.40 7.22
C GLY A 136 20.73 2.46 6.14
N PRO A 137 21.71 2.21 5.25
CA PRO A 137 22.05 3.14 4.16
C PRO A 137 21.12 3.01 2.94
N ASN A 138 20.19 2.07 2.97
CA ASN A 138 19.23 1.82 1.90
C ASN A 138 17.81 2.11 2.42
N HIS A 139 16.81 2.04 1.55
CA HIS A 139 15.41 2.05 1.93
C HIS A 139 14.59 1.08 1.08
N ILE A 140 13.42 0.71 1.56
CA ILE A 140 12.37 0.05 0.77
C ILE A 140 11.26 1.04 0.48
N LYS A 141 10.73 1.00 -0.74
CA LYS A 141 9.71 1.94 -1.21
C LYS A 141 8.59 1.22 -1.95
N GLY A 142 7.36 1.50 -1.54
CA GLY A 142 6.14 1.02 -2.17
C GLY A 142 5.22 2.18 -2.54
N VAL A 143 4.63 2.13 -3.72
CA VAL A 143 3.69 3.11 -4.24
C VAL A 143 2.48 2.37 -4.75
N ALA A 144 1.30 2.80 -4.33
CA ALA A 144 0.04 2.25 -4.75
C ALA A 144 -0.92 3.37 -5.17
N LEU A 145 -1.56 3.19 -6.33
CA LEU A 145 -2.69 3.99 -6.78
C LEU A 145 -3.98 3.28 -6.39
N TYR A 146 -4.84 3.97 -5.65
CA TYR A 146 -6.18 3.55 -5.34
C TYR A 146 -7.21 4.44 -6.02
N THR A 147 -8.32 3.86 -6.45
CA THR A 147 -9.41 4.56 -7.12
C THR A 147 -10.76 4.18 -6.54
N ARG A 148 -11.75 5.06 -6.66
CA ARG A 148 -13.14 4.75 -6.23
C ARG A 148 -13.83 3.72 -7.11
N GLU A 149 -13.42 3.63 -8.36
CA GLU A 149 -13.96 2.70 -9.33
C GLU A 149 -12.90 1.66 -9.70
N ARG A 150 -13.31 0.42 -9.95
CA ARG A 150 -12.40 -0.64 -10.45
C ARG A 150 -11.81 -0.29 -11.81
N ASN A 151 -12.58 0.39 -12.64
CA ASN A 151 -12.20 0.85 -13.98
C ASN A 151 -12.39 2.37 -14.03
N PRO A 152 -11.45 3.14 -13.45
CA PRO A 152 -11.56 4.59 -13.38
C PRO A 152 -11.56 5.23 -14.78
N PRO A 153 -12.26 6.36 -14.96
CA PRO A 153 -12.18 7.16 -16.17
C PRO A 153 -10.75 7.58 -16.54
N LYS A 154 -10.50 7.81 -17.84
CA LYS A 154 -9.16 8.15 -18.34
C LYS A 154 -8.61 9.46 -17.76
N ASP A 155 -9.47 10.45 -17.59
CA ASP A 155 -9.14 11.75 -17.00
C ASP A 155 -8.68 11.63 -15.53
N VAL A 156 -9.31 10.75 -14.75
CA VAL A 156 -8.86 10.41 -13.38
C VAL A 156 -7.43 9.84 -13.40
N LEU A 157 -7.15 8.91 -14.33
CA LEU A 157 -5.81 8.33 -14.47
C LEU A 157 -4.76 9.35 -14.91
N LEU A 158 -5.10 10.24 -15.84
CA LEU A 158 -4.20 11.31 -16.29
C LEU A 158 -3.92 12.33 -15.19
N ALA A 159 -4.93 12.68 -14.38
CA ALA A 159 -4.76 13.55 -13.22
C ALA A 159 -3.84 12.90 -12.17
N ALA A 160 -4.08 11.62 -11.85
CA ALA A 160 -3.24 10.85 -10.95
C ALA A 160 -1.79 10.77 -11.46
N GLN A 161 -1.58 10.49 -12.74
CA GLN A 161 -0.25 10.46 -13.36
C GLN A 161 0.49 11.78 -13.17
N LYS A 162 -0.14 12.89 -13.57
CA LYS A 162 0.47 14.21 -13.52
C LYS A 162 0.94 14.57 -12.10
N GLU A 163 0.10 14.37 -11.09
CA GLU A 163 0.45 14.71 -9.70
C GLU A 163 1.46 13.71 -9.10
N THR A 164 1.45 12.45 -9.52
CA THR A 164 2.44 11.44 -9.09
C THR A 164 3.82 11.77 -9.62
N GLU A 165 3.94 12.09 -10.91
CA GLU A 165 5.21 12.45 -11.55
C GLU A 165 5.80 13.74 -11.00
N LYS A 166 4.95 14.71 -10.64
CA LYS A 166 5.36 15.95 -9.95
C LYS A 166 6.05 15.67 -8.61
N ASN A 167 5.72 14.56 -7.96
CA ASN A 167 6.34 14.12 -6.69
C ASN A 167 7.52 13.15 -6.90
N GLY A 168 8.08 13.10 -8.12
CA GLY A 168 9.28 12.31 -8.41
C GLY A 168 9.05 10.80 -8.52
N VAL A 169 7.79 10.36 -8.57
CA VAL A 169 7.45 8.95 -8.78
C VAL A 169 7.11 8.73 -10.25
N ALA A 170 7.89 7.89 -10.92
CA ALA A 170 7.67 7.55 -12.31
C ALA A 170 6.42 6.66 -12.46
N TRP A 171 5.43 7.14 -13.22
CA TRP A 171 4.19 6.39 -13.48
C TRP A 171 4.43 5.04 -14.18
N SER A 172 5.48 4.97 -15.01
CA SER A 172 5.90 3.74 -15.70
C SER A 172 6.25 2.59 -14.76
N ASN A 173 6.53 2.88 -13.48
CA ASN A 173 6.87 1.87 -12.49
C ASN A 173 5.61 1.25 -11.84
N LEU A 174 4.42 1.81 -12.09
CA LEU A 174 3.17 1.27 -11.58
C LEU A 174 2.58 0.25 -12.56
N ILE A 175 2.38 -0.97 -12.06
CA ILE A 175 1.77 -2.06 -12.82
C ILE A 175 0.30 -2.15 -12.42
N LYS A 176 -0.60 -2.14 -13.42
CA LYS A 176 -2.04 -2.32 -13.20
C LYS A 176 -2.30 -3.70 -12.61
N LEU A 177 -3.13 -3.74 -11.56
CA LEU A 177 -3.56 -4.98 -10.92
C LEU A 177 -4.77 -5.59 -11.64
N ASN A 178 -4.84 -6.93 -11.61
CA ASN A 178 -5.90 -7.74 -12.23
C ASN A 178 -7.01 -8.14 -11.24
#